data_AF-A0AAE1NBC7-F1
#
_entry.id   AF-A0AAE1NBC7-F1
#
_cell.length_a   1.000
_cell.length_b   1.000
_cell.length_c   1.000
_cell.angle_alpha   90.00
_cell.angle_beta   90.00
_cell.angle_gamma   90.00
#
_symmetry.space_group_name_H-M   'P 1'
#
loop_
_entity.id
_entity.type
_entity.pdbx_description
1 polymer ?
#
loop_
_entity_poly.entity_id
_entity_poly.type
_entity_poly.pdbx_seq_one_letter_code
_entity_poly.pdbx_strand_id
1 'polypeptide(L)'
;MGYLVNKPDGAQFVPKSEYIENEEMAVSGVMVDINEEKKFVAGQIIKLKDQESFVAGQTINTSQGKKFVPGQTIMNRNGDINFVPGQCVKSLDEKVEFVAGQIFNTPDGPKFVAGQVMDRGDGKPVFVAGQTVNTEDGPKFCPGEVTVDAYGEDLFVPGLTLQTQAGEKFVAGQAFHSEEGITFKPGQIMDTIEGHFCAWQDLQHS
;
A
#
# COMPACT_ATOMS: atom_id res chain seq x y z
N MET A 1 -5.71 -3.64 24.19
CA MET A 1 -4.58 -4.23 23.45
C MET A 1 -4.30 -5.61 24.01
N GLY A 2 -3.96 -6.56 23.15
CA GLY A 2 -3.60 -7.92 23.52
C GLY A 2 -2.93 -8.63 22.36
N TYR A 3 -2.92 -9.95 22.41
CA TYR A 3 -2.29 -10.80 21.41
C TYR A 3 -3.29 -11.83 20.93
N LEU A 4 -3.34 -12.04 19.62
CA LEU A 4 -3.96 -13.23 19.06
C LEU A 4 -2.91 -14.35 19.08
N VAL A 5 -3.20 -15.39 19.86
CA VAL A 5 -2.32 -16.54 20.09
C VAL A 5 -2.89 -17.74 19.36
N ASN A 6 -2.07 -18.44 18.59
CA ASN A 6 -2.49 -19.70 18.00
C ASN A 6 -2.32 -20.85 19.00
N LYS A 7 -3.42 -21.38 19.51
CA LYS A 7 -3.46 -22.53 20.42
C LYS A 7 -3.91 -23.79 19.69
N PRO A 8 -3.71 -25.00 20.27
CA PRO A 8 -4.16 -26.25 19.64
C PRO A 8 -5.67 -26.31 19.33
N ASP A 9 -6.47 -25.56 20.06
CA ASP A 9 -7.94 -25.44 19.91
C ASP A 9 -8.37 -24.27 19.00
N GLY A 10 -7.40 -23.52 18.45
CA GLY A 10 -7.62 -22.40 17.53
C GLY A 10 -6.98 -21.11 18.00
N ALA A 11 -7.18 -20.04 17.23
CA ALA A 11 -6.68 -18.72 17.57
C ALA A 11 -7.51 -18.09 18.70
N GLN A 12 -6.87 -17.70 19.80
CA GLN A 12 -7.51 -17.06 20.95
C GLN A 12 -6.88 -15.69 21.23
N PHE A 13 -7.73 -14.69 21.47
CA PHE A 13 -7.25 -13.39 21.93
C PHE A 13 -6.93 -13.42 23.44
N VAL A 14 -5.72 -13.01 23.81
CA VAL A 14 -5.20 -12.92 25.17
C VAL A 14 -4.90 -11.46 25.49
N PRO A 15 -5.55 -10.84 26.51
CA PRO A 15 -5.24 -9.47 26.94
C PRO A 15 -3.76 -9.31 27.30
N LYS A 16 -3.17 -8.14 27.02
CA LYS A 16 -1.74 -7.89 27.29
C LYS A 16 -1.35 -8.12 28.76
N SER A 17 -2.26 -7.85 29.70
CA SER A 17 -2.07 -8.07 31.14
C SER A 17 -1.96 -9.55 31.54
N GLU A 18 -2.45 -10.46 30.69
CA GLU A 18 -2.53 -11.90 30.94
C GLU A 18 -1.55 -12.69 30.06
N TYR A 19 -0.88 -12.00 29.12
CA TYR A 19 0.04 -12.63 28.19
C TYR A 19 1.38 -12.95 28.88
N ILE A 20 1.76 -14.22 28.83
CA ILE A 20 3.05 -14.71 29.30
C ILE A 20 3.95 -14.88 28.09
N GLU A 21 5.08 -14.17 28.07
CA GLU A 21 6.03 -14.14 26.95
C GLU A 21 6.77 -15.49 26.86
N ASN A 22 6.11 -16.48 26.27
CA ASN A 22 6.56 -17.87 26.12
C ASN A 22 6.23 -18.42 24.72
N GLU A 23 5.29 -17.79 24.00
CA GLU A 23 4.68 -18.37 22.80
C GLU A 23 5.33 -17.82 21.52
N GLU A 24 5.81 -18.73 20.66
CA GLU A 24 6.47 -18.39 19.40
C GLU A 24 5.52 -17.76 18.34
N MET A 25 4.20 -17.79 18.57
CA MET A 25 3.18 -17.36 17.59
C MET A 25 2.08 -16.48 18.20
N ALA A 26 2.47 -15.27 18.64
CA ALA A 26 1.55 -14.24 19.11
C ALA A 26 1.55 -13.03 18.15
N VAL A 27 0.35 -12.59 17.74
CA VAL A 27 0.15 -11.39 16.90
C VAL A 27 -0.42 -10.28 17.77
N SER A 28 0.33 -9.18 17.96
CA SER A 28 -0.17 -8.00 18.66
C SER A 28 -1.35 -7.37 17.92
N GLY A 29 -2.38 -6.96 18.66
CA GLY A 29 -3.52 -6.26 18.08
C GLY A 29 -4.62 -5.92 19.07
N VAL A 30 -5.74 -5.46 18.52
CA VAL A 30 -6.92 -5.01 19.26
C VAL A 30 -8.17 -5.71 18.74
N MET A 31 -9.07 -6.07 19.64
CA MET A 31 -10.44 -6.47 19.27
C MET A 31 -11.26 -5.19 19.11
N VAL A 32 -11.95 -5.06 18.00
CA VAL A 32 -12.86 -3.95 17.68
C VAL A 32 -14.25 -4.52 17.40
N ASP A 33 -15.28 -3.82 17.85
CA ASP A 33 -16.66 -4.15 17.51
C ASP A 33 -16.99 -3.45 16.18
N ILE A 34 -17.25 -4.25 15.14
CA ILE A 34 -17.64 -3.77 13.81
C ILE A 34 -18.99 -4.40 13.48
N ASN A 35 -20.04 -3.59 13.38
CA ASN A 35 -21.42 -4.05 13.12
C ASN A 35 -21.87 -5.15 14.11
N GLU A 36 -21.63 -4.95 15.40
CA GLU A 36 -21.94 -5.90 16.47
C GLU A 36 -21.13 -7.22 16.43
N GLU A 37 -20.18 -7.35 15.49
CA GLU A 37 -19.22 -8.46 15.42
C GLU A 37 -17.86 -8.04 15.98
N LYS A 38 -17.30 -8.86 16.87
CA LYS A 38 -15.93 -8.69 17.36
C LYS A 38 -14.93 -9.13 16.29
N LYS A 39 -14.15 -8.17 15.77
CA LYS A 39 -13.09 -8.41 14.79
C LYS A 39 -11.72 -8.10 15.39
N PHE A 40 -10.75 -8.95 15.08
CA PHE A 40 -9.36 -8.71 15.46
C PHE A 40 -8.66 -7.86 14.40
N VAL A 41 -8.00 -6.78 14.83
CA VAL A 41 -7.15 -5.95 13.97
C VAL A 41 -5.72 -6.04 14.49
N ALA A 42 -4.84 -6.65 13.69
CA ALA A 42 -3.41 -6.71 13.97
C ALA A 42 -2.81 -5.29 13.95
N GLY A 43 -1.90 -5.00 14.88
CA GLY A 43 -1.25 -3.70 14.93
C GLY A 43 -0.44 -3.49 16.20
N GLN A 44 0.17 -2.30 16.28
CA GLN A 44 0.98 -1.87 17.41
C GLN A 44 0.53 -0.49 17.90
N ILE A 45 0.65 -0.24 19.21
CA ILE A 45 0.56 1.13 19.73
C ILE A 45 1.93 1.76 19.61
N ILE A 46 1.99 2.87 18.90
CA ILE A 46 3.17 3.72 18.82
C ILE A 46 2.96 4.87 19.79
N LYS A 47 3.95 5.12 20.64
CA LYS A 47 3.95 6.27 21.53
C LYS A 47 4.72 7.41 20.88
N LEU A 48 4.02 8.44 20.45
CA LEU A 48 4.59 9.65 19.89
C LEU A 48 4.46 10.75 20.95
N LYS A 49 5.59 11.09 21.58
CA LYS A 49 5.65 11.97 22.75
C LYS A 49 4.77 11.42 23.90
N ASP A 50 3.66 12.09 24.20
CA ASP A 50 2.68 11.71 25.23
C ASP A 50 1.36 11.17 24.67
N GLN A 51 1.25 11.03 23.33
CA GLN A 51 0.08 10.46 22.69
C GLN A 51 0.38 9.02 22.24
N GLU A 52 -0.46 8.09 22.68
CA GLU A 52 -0.49 6.73 22.15
C GLU A 52 -1.39 6.69 20.92
N SER A 53 -0.90 6.14 19.82
CA SER A 53 -1.64 5.94 18.59
C SER A 53 -1.57 4.49 18.17
N PHE A 54 -2.73 3.88 17.89
CA PHE A 54 -2.78 2.54 17.31
C PHE A 54 -2.50 2.64 15.81
N VAL A 55 -1.55 1.84 15.34
CA VAL A 55 -1.25 1.67 13.92
C VAL A 55 -1.54 0.24 13.53
N ALA A 56 -2.51 0.06 12.63
CA ALA A 56 -2.81 -1.25 12.04
C ALA A 56 -1.63 -1.72 11.19
N GLY A 57 -1.30 -3.00 11.27
CA GLY A 57 -0.17 -3.55 10.53
C GLY A 57 0.26 -4.93 11.03
N GLN A 58 1.32 -5.46 10.43
CA GLN A 58 1.86 -6.77 10.78
C GLN A 58 3.36 -6.67 11.07
N THR A 59 3.83 -7.55 11.95
CA THR A 59 5.27 -7.71 12.22
C THR A 59 5.78 -8.87 11.38
N ILE A 60 6.68 -8.59 10.45
CA ILE A 60 7.31 -9.60 9.58
C ILE A 60 8.71 -9.93 10.09
N ASN A 61 9.11 -11.20 9.98
CA ASN A 61 10.50 -11.59 10.23
C ASN A 61 11.32 -11.31 8.98
N THR A 62 12.39 -10.53 9.13
CA THR A 62 13.39 -10.30 8.08
C THR A 62 14.72 -10.89 8.52
N SER A 63 15.69 -11.02 7.59
CA SER A 63 17.06 -11.44 7.92
C SER A 63 17.76 -10.50 8.92
N GLN A 64 17.25 -9.28 9.10
CA GLN A 64 17.74 -8.28 10.04
C GLN A 64 16.93 -8.22 11.36
N GLY A 65 15.98 -9.14 11.54
CA GLY A 65 15.08 -9.18 12.70
C GLY A 65 13.63 -8.84 12.37
N LYS A 66 12.82 -8.67 13.41
CA LYS A 66 11.38 -8.34 13.29
C LYS A 66 11.22 -6.89 12.81
N LYS A 67 10.45 -6.69 11.73
CA LYS A 67 10.10 -5.38 11.18
C LYS A 67 8.59 -5.21 11.21
N PHE A 68 8.11 -4.10 11.79
CA PHE A 68 6.71 -3.72 11.70
C PHE A 68 6.41 -3.05 10.35
N VAL A 69 5.35 -3.48 9.70
CA VAL A 69 4.87 -2.93 8.44
C VAL A 69 3.43 -2.46 8.66
N PRO A 70 3.16 -1.14 8.60
CA PRO A 70 1.79 -0.62 8.60
C PRO A 70 1.00 -1.15 7.40
N GLY A 71 -0.28 -1.46 7.62
CA GLY A 71 -1.14 -1.98 6.55
C GLY A 71 -2.45 -2.58 7.06
N GLN A 72 -3.20 -3.18 6.14
CA GLN A 72 -4.47 -3.82 6.45
C GLN A 72 -4.48 -5.28 5.99
N THR A 73 -5.08 -6.14 6.80
CA THR A 73 -5.39 -7.51 6.41
C THR A 73 -6.77 -7.54 5.74
N ILE A 74 -6.81 -7.91 4.47
CA ILE A 74 -8.06 -8.04 3.69
C ILE A 74 -8.35 -9.51 3.42
N MET A 75 -9.63 -9.87 3.41
CA MET A 75 -10.10 -11.16 2.90
C MET A 75 -10.58 -10.95 1.47
N ASN A 76 -10.00 -11.66 0.51
CA ASN A 76 -10.47 -11.60 -0.88
C ASN A 76 -11.80 -12.38 -1.02
N ARG A 77 -12.42 -12.31 -2.20
CA ARG A 77 -13.69 -13.02 -2.48
C ARG A 77 -13.59 -14.55 -2.38
N ASN A 78 -12.38 -15.11 -2.46
CA ASN A 78 -12.11 -16.54 -2.37
C ASN A 78 -11.88 -17.00 -0.92
N GLY A 79 -11.87 -16.08 0.05
CA GLY A 79 -11.59 -16.37 1.45
C GLY A 79 -10.10 -16.33 1.81
N ASP A 80 -9.21 -16.02 0.86
CA ASP A 80 -7.78 -15.89 1.14
C ASP A 80 -7.52 -14.60 1.91
N ILE A 81 -6.70 -14.72 2.95
CA ILE A 81 -6.26 -13.61 3.77
C ILE A 81 -5.00 -13.01 3.16
N ASN A 82 -5.07 -11.75 2.72
CA ASN A 82 -3.96 -11.01 2.15
C ASN A 82 -3.61 -9.80 3.02
N PHE A 83 -2.31 -9.57 3.25
CA PHE A 83 -1.85 -8.35 3.91
C PHE A 83 -1.45 -7.31 2.85
N VAL A 84 -2.06 -6.14 2.92
CA VAL A 84 -1.76 -5.00 2.05
C VAL A 84 -1.02 -3.94 2.88
N PRO A 85 0.29 -3.73 2.64
CA PRO A 85 1.02 -2.62 3.23
C PRO A 85 0.40 -1.27 2.84
N GLY A 86 0.35 -0.33 3.77
CA GLY A 86 -0.21 0.99 3.52
C GLY A 86 -0.44 1.80 4.78
N GLN A 87 -1.01 2.99 4.61
CA GLN A 87 -1.30 3.91 5.72
C GLN A 87 -2.70 4.49 5.58
N CYS A 88 -3.35 4.73 6.73
CA CYS A 88 -4.58 5.50 6.77
C CYS A 88 -4.25 6.99 6.77
N VAL A 89 -4.72 7.73 5.77
CA VAL A 89 -4.60 9.18 5.66
C VAL A 89 -5.95 9.83 5.95
N LYS A 90 -5.95 10.98 6.63
CA LYS A 90 -7.16 11.77 6.84
C LYS A 90 -7.27 12.76 5.69
N SER A 91 -8.36 12.65 4.93
CA SER A 91 -8.73 13.59 3.89
C SER A 91 -9.17 14.95 4.49
N LEU A 92 -9.22 15.98 3.65
CA LEU A 92 -9.69 17.33 4.01
C LEU A 92 -11.13 17.34 4.54
N ASP A 93 -11.96 16.38 4.12
CA ASP A 93 -13.34 16.18 4.58
C ASP A 93 -13.44 15.34 5.88
N GLU A 94 -12.31 15.15 6.57
CA GLU A 94 -12.15 14.31 7.75
C GLU A 94 -12.38 12.81 7.56
N LYS A 95 -12.60 12.35 6.33
CA LYS A 95 -12.71 10.94 6.02
C LYS A 95 -11.34 10.27 6.14
N VAL A 96 -11.29 9.11 6.78
CA VAL A 96 -10.07 8.30 6.84
C VAL A 96 -10.06 7.34 5.66
N GLU A 97 -9.05 7.46 4.81
CA GLU A 97 -8.86 6.62 3.62
C GLU A 97 -7.59 5.80 3.74
N PHE A 98 -7.65 4.52 3.37
CA PHE A 98 -6.48 3.67 3.33
C PHE A 98 -5.76 3.82 1.98
N VAL A 99 -4.49 4.19 2.03
CA VAL A 99 -3.62 4.28 0.87
C VAL A 99 -2.62 3.12 0.94
N ALA A 100 -2.74 2.20 0.00
CA ALA A 100 -1.75 1.14 -0.19
C ALA A 100 -0.40 1.74 -0.56
N GLY A 101 0.69 1.24 0.04
CA GLY A 101 2.02 1.77 -0.19
C GLY A 101 3.07 1.18 0.72
N GLN A 102 4.32 1.58 0.50
CA GLN A 102 5.47 1.10 1.27
C GLN A 102 6.33 2.27 1.75
N ILE A 103 7.03 2.06 2.87
CA ILE A 103 8.00 3.01 3.40
C ILE A 103 9.39 2.61 2.89
N PHE A 104 10.02 3.51 2.15
CA PHE A 104 11.39 3.39 1.67
C PHE A 104 12.31 4.26 2.52
N ASN A 105 13.49 3.74 2.89
CA ASN A 105 14.51 4.55 3.54
C ASN A 105 15.27 5.33 2.47
N THR A 106 15.19 6.66 2.49
CA THR A 106 15.98 7.55 1.64
C THR A 106 17.05 8.25 2.48
N PRO A 107 18.07 8.89 1.86
CA PRO A 107 19.05 9.69 2.59
C PRO A 107 18.42 10.81 3.43
N ASP A 108 17.27 11.33 3.01
CA ASP A 108 16.51 12.38 3.71
C ASP A 108 15.57 11.83 4.80
N GLY A 109 15.53 10.50 4.96
CA GLY A 109 14.72 9.80 5.95
C GLY A 109 13.72 8.80 5.35
N PRO A 110 12.88 8.18 6.17
CA PRO A 110 11.85 7.26 5.69
C PRO A 110 10.79 8.04 4.89
N LYS A 111 10.55 7.64 3.64
CA LYS A 111 9.52 8.20 2.76
C LYS A 111 8.44 7.15 2.48
N PHE A 112 7.18 7.50 2.71
CA PHE A 112 6.05 6.70 2.26
C PHE A 112 5.84 6.93 0.76
N VAL A 113 5.73 5.85 0.00
CA VAL A 113 5.42 5.85 -1.42
C VAL A 113 4.14 5.05 -1.62
N ALA A 114 3.09 5.73 -2.11
CA ALA A 114 1.85 5.06 -2.50
C ALA A 114 2.12 4.12 -3.67
N GLY A 115 1.55 2.92 -3.62
CA GLY A 115 1.79 1.90 -4.61
C GLY A 115 1.32 0.52 -4.18
N GLN A 116 1.43 -0.44 -5.09
CA GLN A 116 1.03 -1.83 -4.87
C GLN A 116 2.13 -2.78 -5.32
N VAL A 117 2.18 -3.95 -4.68
CA VAL A 117 3.04 -5.05 -5.11
C VAL A 117 2.28 -5.84 -6.16
N MET A 118 2.84 -5.96 -7.36
CA MET A 118 2.22 -6.63 -8.49
C MET A 118 3.22 -7.54 -9.20
N ASP A 119 2.74 -8.67 -9.71
CA ASP A 119 3.49 -9.51 -10.64
C ASP A 119 3.35 -8.93 -12.05
N ARG A 120 4.48 -8.63 -12.70
CA ARG A 120 4.50 -8.09 -14.07
C ARG A 120 4.49 -9.20 -15.14
N GLY A 121 4.17 -10.44 -14.75
CA GLY A 121 4.10 -11.62 -15.63
C GLY A 121 5.38 -12.48 -15.61
N ASP A 122 6.34 -12.17 -14.74
CA ASP A 122 7.62 -12.90 -14.61
C ASP A 122 7.67 -13.76 -13.34
N GLY A 123 6.58 -13.84 -12.58
CA GLY A 123 6.53 -14.59 -11.33
C GLY A 123 7.20 -13.85 -10.16
N LYS A 124 7.70 -12.62 -10.39
CA LYS A 124 8.41 -11.84 -9.38
C LYS A 124 7.58 -10.61 -9.02
N PRO A 125 6.95 -10.61 -7.83
CA PRO A 125 6.23 -9.45 -7.37
C PRO A 125 7.18 -8.26 -7.21
N VAL A 126 6.85 -7.15 -7.86
CA VAL A 126 7.58 -5.88 -7.77
C VAL A 126 6.69 -4.80 -7.20
N PHE A 127 7.26 -3.93 -6.39
CA PHE A 127 6.55 -2.72 -5.96
C PHE A 127 6.43 -1.76 -7.14
N VAL A 128 5.21 -1.30 -7.38
CA VAL A 128 4.89 -0.32 -8.42
C VAL A 128 4.28 0.89 -7.73
N ALA A 129 4.92 2.05 -7.87
CA ALA A 129 4.37 3.30 -7.39
C ALA A 129 3.08 3.63 -8.16
N GLY A 130 2.10 4.21 -7.47
CA GLY A 130 0.83 4.58 -8.07
C GLY A 130 -0.25 4.90 -7.04
N GLN A 131 -1.46 5.13 -7.53
CA GLN A 131 -2.62 5.45 -6.71
C GLN A 131 -3.77 4.47 -6.97
N THR A 132 -4.51 4.15 -5.92
CA THR A 132 -5.75 3.37 -6.04
C THR A 132 -6.92 4.34 -6.19
N VAL A 133 -7.64 4.26 -7.30
CA VAL A 133 -8.81 5.10 -7.60
C VAL A 133 -10.07 4.26 -7.44
N ASN A 134 -11.01 4.73 -6.63
CA ASN A 134 -12.32 4.08 -6.51
C ASN A 134 -13.16 4.40 -7.75
N THR A 135 -13.53 3.37 -8.51
CA THR A 135 -14.43 3.49 -9.67
C THR A 135 -15.75 2.79 -9.39
N GLU A 136 -16.76 2.98 -10.24
CA GLU A 136 -18.06 2.29 -10.13
C GLU A 136 -17.90 0.76 -10.17
N ASP A 137 -16.90 0.26 -10.90
CA ASP A 137 -16.58 -1.18 -10.97
C ASP A 137 -15.76 -1.67 -9.75
N GLY A 138 -15.41 -0.79 -8.82
CA GLY A 138 -14.54 -1.04 -7.68
C GLY A 138 -13.19 -0.30 -7.75
N PRO A 139 -12.31 -0.51 -6.76
CA PRO A 139 -10.99 0.11 -6.72
C PRO A 139 -10.11 -0.39 -7.87
N LYS A 140 -9.54 0.54 -8.65
CA LYS A 140 -8.58 0.28 -9.73
C LYS A 140 -7.24 0.92 -9.40
N PHE A 141 -6.15 0.17 -9.56
CA PHE A 141 -4.80 0.70 -9.36
C PHE A 141 -4.30 1.38 -10.64
N CYS A 142 -3.80 2.61 -10.51
CA CYS A 142 -3.18 3.39 -11.56
C CYS A 142 -1.69 3.58 -11.24
N PRO A 143 -0.78 2.90 -11.96
CA PRO A 143 0.65 3.14 -11.85
C PRO A 143 1.02 4.59 -12.18
N GLY A 144 1.93 5.17 -11.41
CA GLY A 144 2.39 6.53 -11.62
C GLY A 144 3.20 7.07 -10.44
N GLU A 145 3.72 8.28 -10.59
CA GLU A 145 4.47 8.98 -9.55
C GLU A 145 3.86 10.36 -9.29
N VAL A 146 3.93 10.82 -8.03
CA VAL A 146 3.57 12.19 -7.68
C VAL A 146 4.81 13.06 -7.85
N THR A 147 4.73 14.03 -8.75
CA THR A 147 5.70 15.12 -8.93
C THR A 147 5.14 16.42 -8.38
N VAL A 148 5.94 17.48 -8.38
CA VAL A 148 5.50 18.83 -8.05
C VAL A 148 5.45 19.65 -9.34
N ASP A 149 4.37 20.40 -9.56
CA ASP A 149 4.21 21.28 -10.72
C ASP A 149 4.98 22.62 -10.56
N ALA A 150 4.85 23.51 -11.55
CA ALA A 150 5.50 24.82 -11.52
C ALA A 150 5.02 25.75 -10.39
N TYR A 151 3.87 25.46 -9.79
CA TYR A 151 3.26 26.22 -8.71
C TYR A 151 3.52 25.63 -7.33
N GLY A 152 4.19 24.47 -7.25
CA GLY A 152 4.46 23.80 -5.98
C GLY A 152 3.37 22.81 -5.56
N GLU A 153 2.41 22.51 -6.43
CA GLU A 153 1.30 21.60 -6.14
C GLU A 153 1.66 20.16 -6.53
N ASP A 154 1.16 19.19 -5.76
CA ASP A 154 1.35 17.77 -6.03
C ASP A 154 0.58 17.36 -7.31
N LEU A 155 1.31 16.88 -8.30
CA LEU A 155 0.79 16.40 -9.59
C LEU A 155 1.03 14.90 -9.73
N PHE A 156 -0.05 14.12 -9.81
CA PHE A 156 0.05 12.69 -10.15
C PHE A 156 0.25 12.49 -11.65
N VAL A 157 1.33 11.81 -12.02
CA VAL A 157 1.66 11.48 -13.41
C VAL A 157 1.48 9.98 -13.63
N PRO A 158 0.50 9.55 -14.45
CA PRO A 158 0.37 8.16 -14.86
C PRO A 158 1.62 7.69 -15.62
N GLY A 159 2.13 6.53 -15.24
CA GLY A 159 3.35 6.00 -15.85
C GLY A 159 3.90 4.77 -15.15
N LEU A 160 5.01 4.26 -15.65
CA LEU A 160 5.67 3.07 -15.12
C LEU A 160 7.17 3.28 -15.04
N THR A 161 7.75 2.91 -13.90
CA THR A 161 9.20 2.79 -13.76
C THR A 161 9.65 1.48 -14.41
N LEU A 162 10.49 1.63 -15.43
CA LEU A 162 11.04 0.55 -16.24
C LEU A 162 12.54 0.40 -15.96
N GLN A 163 13.01 -0.84 -15.92
CA GLN A 163 14.44 -1.12 -15.90
C GLN A 163 15.02 -0.88 -17.29
N THR A 164 16.03 -0.01 -17.37
CA THR A 164 16.78 0.25 -18.60
C THR A 164 18.25 -0.11 -18.41
N GLN A 165 19.02 -0.17 -19.49
CA GLN A 165 20.48 -0.38 -19.40
C GLN A 165 21.20 0.71 -18.58
N ALA A 166 20.59 1.89 -18.43
CA ALA A 166 21.10 3.02 -17.64
C ALA A 166 20.56 3.04 -16.19
N GLY A 167 19.77 2.04 -15.79
CA GLY A 167 19.08 1.97 -14.50
C GLY A 167 17.57 2.17 -14.62
N GLU A 168 16.92 2.36 -13.48
CA GLU A 168 15.48 2.60 -13.40
C GLU A 168 15.11 3.96 -14.02
N LYS A 169 14.14 3.96 -14.93
CA LYS A 169 13.63 5.17 -15.57
C LYS A 169 12.10 5.18 -15.52
N PHE A 170 11.54 6.26 -14.99
CA PHE A 170 10.12 6.53 -15.08
C PHE A 170 9.73 6.93 -16.51
N VAL A 171 8.68 6.30 -17.05
CA VAL A 171 8.11 6.62 -18.36
C VAL A 171 6.64 6.96 -18.17
N ALA A 172 6.25 8.18 -18.54
CA ALA A 172 4.85 8.60 -18.54
C ALA A 172 4.05 7.81 -19.60
N GLY A 173 2.80 7.49 -19.28
CA GLY A 173 1.94 6.69 -20.15
C GLY A 173 0.83 6.00 -19.39
N GLN A 174 0.11 5.10 -20.06
CA GLN A 174 -1.00 4.37 -19.45
C GLN A 174 -0.69 2.88 -19.34
N ALA A 175 -0.90 2.36 -18.13
CA ALA A 175 -0.86 0.93 -17.85
C ALA A 175 -2.27 0.33 -17.92
N PHE A 176 -2.40 -0.80 -18.60
CA PHE A 176 -3.62 -1.59 -18.71
C PHE A 176 -3.39 -2.93 -18.03
N HIS A 177 -4.30 -3.31 -17.14
CA HIS A 177 -4.28 -4.63 -16.50
C HIS A 177 -5.08 -5.60 -17.36
N SER A 178 -4.47 -6.71 -17.76
CA SER A 178 -5.12 -7.85 -18.42
C SER A 178 -4.83 -9.13 -17.64
N GLU A 179 -5.49 -10.23 -18.00
CA GLU A 179 -5.23 -11.56 -17.41
C GLU A 179 -3.78 -12.03 -17.66
N GLU A 180 -3.11 -11.49 -18.68
CA GLU A 180 -1.72 -11.80 -19.03
C GLU A 180 -0.68 -10.90 -18.33
N GLY A 181 -1.14 -9.93 -17.53
CA GLY A 181 -0.28 -9.01 -16.78
C GLY A 181 -0.53 -7.53 -17.12
N ILE A 182 0.51 -6.71 -17.03
CA ILE A 182 0.41 -5.26 -17.23
C ILE A 182 0.94 -4.89 -18.60
N THR A 183 0.08 -4.35 -19.46
CA THR A 183 0.47 -3.75 -20.74
C THR A 183 0.68 -2.26 -20.57
N PHE A 184 1.82 -1.72 -21.00
CA PHE A 184 2.12 -0.29 -20.90
C PHE A 184 2.20 0.36 -22.27
N LYS A 185 1.51 1.49 -22.43
CA LYS A 185 1.65 2.34 -23.61
C LYS A 185 2.22 3.69 -23.19
N PRO A 186 3.41 4.07 -23.68
CA PRO A 186 4.02 5.37 -23.40
C PRO A 186 3.16 6.53 -23.94
N GLY A 187 3.21 7.68 -23.26
CA GLY A 187 2.56 8.92 -23.66
C GLY A 187 3.33 10.15 -23.17
N GLN A 188 2.95 11.33 -23.65
CA GLN A 188 3.48 12.61 -23.18
C GLN A 188 2.44 13.32 -22.31
N ILE A 189 2.86 14.01 -21.27
CA ILE A 189 1.96 14.85 -20.48
C ILE A 189 1.75 16.15 -21.27
N MET A 190 0.51 16.49 -21.57
CA MET A 190 0.15 17.81 -22.08
C MET A 190 -0.56 18.58 -20.99
N ASP A 191 -0.01 19.74 -20.65
CA ASP A 191 -0.64 20.72 -19.77
C ASP A 191 -1.74 21.42 -20.55
N THR A 192 -2.98 21.30 -20.11
CA THR A 192 -4.10 22.06 -20.69
C THR A 192 -4.82 22.87 -19.64
N ILE A 193 -5.56 23.87 -20.10
CA ILE A 193 -6.39 24.74 -19.25
C ILE A 193 -7.48 23.98 -18.47
N GLU A 194 -7.79 22.73 -18.85
CA GLU A 194 -8.76 21.86 -18.16
C GLU A 194 -8.09 20.82 -17.23
N GLY A 195 -6.76 20.78 -17.17
CA GLY A 195 -5.98 19.83 -16.37
C GLY A 195 -4.87 19.14 -17.15
N HIS A 196 -4.09 18.31 -16.46
CA HIS A 196 -3.01 17.52 -17.06
C HIS A 196 -3.56 16.19 -17.59
N PHE A 197 -3.29 15.86 -18.85
CA PHE A 197 -3.61 14.53 -19.40
C PHE A 197 -2.43 13.94 -20.16
N CYS A 198 -2.30 12.61 -20.13
CA CYS A 198 -1.37 11.89 -20.99
C CYS A 198 -1.89 11.88 -22.43
N ALA A 199 -1.28 12.66 -23.31
CA ALA A 199 -1.48 12.63 -24.74
C ALA A 199 -0.64 11.52 -25.38
N TRP A 200 -1.26 10.77 -26.31
CA TRP A 200 -0.57 9.81 -27.13
C TRP A 200 0.22 10.56 -28.21
N GLN A 201 1.53 10.31 -28.32
CA GLN A 201 2.13 10.40 -29.65
C GLN A 201 1.76 9.10 -30.35
N ASP A 202 0.79 9.19 -31.26
CA ASP A 202 0.78 8.29 -32.41
C ASP A 202 2.17 8.45 -33.07
N LEU A 203 3.09 7.54 -32.77
CA LEU A 203 4.21 7.26 -33.66
C LEU A 203 3.63 6.58 -34.90
N GLN A 204 2.85 7.33 -35.67
CA GLN A 204 2.73 7.09 -37.09
C GLN A 204 3.87 7.85 -37.75
N HIS A 205 4.87 7.10 -38.24
CA HIS A 205 5.31 7.08 -39.64
C HIS A 205 6.78 6.63 -39.75
N SER A 206 6.97 5.36 -40.12
CA SER A 206 7.80 4.97 -41.28
C SER A 206 7.53 3.51 -41.64
#